data_AF-A0A0F9GBT1-F1
#
_entry.id   AF-A0A0F9GBT1-F1
#
_cell.length_a   1.000
_cell.length_b   1.000
_cell.length_c   1.000
_cell.angle_alpha   90.00
_cell.angle_beta   90.00
_cell.angle_gamma   90.00
#
_symmetry.space_group_name_H-M   'P 1'
#
loop_
_entity.id
_entity.type
_entity.pdbx_description
1 polymer ?
#
loop_
_entity_poly.entity_id
_entity_poly.type
_entity_poly.pdbx_seq_one_letter_code
_entity_poly.pdbx_strand_id
1 'polypeptide(L)'
;MSTIKRMPDKYPGSEDYQARLKPILQGTRREDDVEEFDLILNWTVARYEAAQDFRKATDNRSRKMLSRFDLEEPDMFAAFETFSALEKSEQKTMAYLVQQHPMYERIVGFCGLDDVLAARIIGNLPDLWYFETVSKLWAFFHMDGHDWRELVKETKKGGKKRYRGSPQLRSLAWNMGRLIMQYGKEGAKKDPRFGLVCQERLKYEASKPGCNNPLKDKKGVVYSDCNKVRCSTLHQERKAKVYAVKSFLAYLWEEWRRVMPEPIRA
;
A
#
# COMPACT_ATOMS: atom_id res chain seq x y z
N MET A 1 -34.62 -3.81 -26.60
CA MET A 1 -33.33 -4.51 -26.72
C MET A 1 -32.22 -3.54 -26.32
N SER A 2 -31.59 -3.77 -25.17
CA SER A 2 -30.53 -2.92 -24.65
C SER A 2 -29.26 -3.10 -25.48
N THR A 3 -28.78 -2.03 -26.11
CA THR A 3 -27.51 -1.99 -26.83
C THR A 3 -26.39 -2.09 -25.80
N ILE A 4 -25.88 -3.30 -25.58
CA ILE A 4 -24.62 -3.50 -24.86
C ILE A 4 -23.56 -2.79 -25.70
N LYS A 5 -23.13 -1.59 -25.25
CA LYS A 5 -21.93 -0.94 -25.78
C LYS A 5 -20.78 -1.93 -25.56
N ARG A 6 -20.26 -2.52 -26.65
CA ARG A 6 -19.04 -3.32 -26.59
C ARG A 6 -17.97 -2.48 -25.88
N MET A 7 -17.39 -3.02 -24.81
CA MET A 7 -16.13 -2.50 -24.30
C MET A 7 -15.15 -2.51 -25.48
N PRO A 8 -14.50 -1.38 -25.82
CA PRO A 8 -13.51 -1.36 -26.89
C PRO A 8 -12.41 -2.38 -26.56
N ASP A 9 -11.83 -3.02 -27.58
CA ASP A 9 -10.74 -4.01 -27.52
C ASP A 9 -9.41 -3.40 -27.00
N LYS A 10 -9.47 -2.77 -25.83
CA LYS A 10 -8.38 -2.14 -25.10
C LYS A 10 -7.76 -3.14 -24.13
N TYR A 11 -7.41 -4.32 -24.64
CA TYR A 11 -6.69 -5.29 -23.82
C TYR A 11 -5.21 -4.92 -23.75
N PRO A 12 -4.60 -4.95 -22.55
CA PRO A 12 -3.15 -4.83 -22.40
C PRO A 12 -2.49 -6.05 -23.03
N GLY A 13 -2.00 -5.87 -24.25
CA GLY A 13 -1.50 -6.95 -25.11
C GLY A 13 -1.93 -6.83 -26.56
N SER A 14 -2.94 -6.01 -26.88
CA SER A 14 -3.24 -5.70 -28.28
C SER A 14 -2.13 -4.81 -28.88
N GLU A 15 -1.88 -4.95 -30.18
CA GLU A 15 -0.96 -4.05 -30.91
C GLU A 15 -1.38 -2.59 -30.74
N ASP A 16 -2.69 -2.29 -30.69
CA ASP A 16 -3.21 -0.95 -30.47
C ASP A 16 -2.84 -0.39 -29.09
N TYR A 17 -2.91 -1.22 -28.04
CA TYR A 17 -2.50 -0.84 -26.70
C TYR A 17 -0.99 -0.56 -26.63
N GLN A 18 -0.17 -1.41 -27.25
CA GLN A 18 1.28 -1.21 -27.33
C GLN A 18 1.62 0.05 -28.16
N ALA A 19 0.90 0.29 -29.25
CA ALA A 19 1.06 1.47 -30.09
C ALA A 19 0.67 2.76 -29.35
N ARG A 20 -0.34 2.72 -28.49
CA ARG A 20 -0.76 3.86 -27.64
C ARG A 20 0.20 4.14 -26.49
N LEU A 21 0.81 3.11 -25.91
CA LEU A 21 1.85 3.31 -24.90
C LEU A 21 3.12 3.90 -25.50
N LYS A 22 3.45 3.61 -26.76
CA LYS A 22 4.72 3.98 -27.39
C LYS A 22 5.04 5.48 -27.35
N PRO A 23 4.11 6.42 -27.64
CA PRO A 23 4.33 7.86 -27.47
C PRO A 23 4.53 8.28 -26.00
N ILE A 24 3.78 7.69 -25.07
CA ILE A 24 3.90 7.93 -23.62
C ILE A 24 5.31 7.54 -23.14
N LEU A 25 5.81 6.42 -23.66
CA LEU A 25 7.14 5.87 -23.41
C LEU A 25 8.26 6.67 -24.08
N GLN A 26 7.96 7.44 -25.13
CA GLN A 26 8.93 8.26 -25.87
C GLN A 26 9.05 9.70 -25.33
N GLY A 27 8.37 10.03 -24.23
CA GLY A 27 8.50 11.32 -23.56
C GLY A 27 7.74 12.48 -24.23
N THR A 28 7.02 12.24 -25.31
CA THR A 28 6.06 13.18 -25.90
C THR A 28 4.71 13.05 -25.18
N ARG A 29 4.67 13.33 -23.87
CA ARG A 29 3.43 13.23 -23.08
C ARG A 29 2.53 14.43 -23.36
N ARG A 30 1.33 14.17 -23.85
CA ARG A 30 0.18 15.07 -23.70
C ARG A 30 -0.42 14.88 -22.31
N GLU A 31 -1.20 15.84 -21.81
CA GLU A 31 -1.88 15.70 -20.51
C GLU A 31 -2.77 14.46 -20.46
N ASP A 32 -3.48 14.16 -21.55
CA ASP A 32 -4.32 12.95 -21.70
C ASP A 32 -3.54 11.64 -21.49
N ASP A 33 -2.23 11.63 -21.78
CA ASP A 33 -1.38 10.45 -21.65
C ASP A 33 -1.06 10.13 -20.18
N VAL A 34 -1.09 11.13 -19.29
CA VAL A 34 -0.81 10.96 -17.85
C VAL A 34 -1.98 10.25 -17.18
N GLU A 35 -3.21 10.69 -17.45
CA GLU A 35 -4.40 10.05 -16.92
C GLU A 35 -4.56 8.61 -17.42
N GLU A 36 -4.29 8.35 -18.71
CA GLU A 36 -4.33 6.99 -19.26
C GLU A 36 -3.25 6.09 -18.61
N PHE A 37 -2.04 6.60 -18.40
CA PHE A 37 -0.97 5.87 -17.73
C PHE A 37 -1.33 5.50 -16.28
N ASP A 38 -1.81 6.46 -15.49
CA ASP A 38 -2.17 6.24 -14.08
C ASP A 38 -3.34 5.26 -13.97
N LEU A 39 -4.32 5.36 -14.88
CA LEU A 39 -5.44 4.42 -14.96
C LEU A 39 -4.97 2.99 -15.28
N ILE A 40 -4.06 2.85 -16.25
CA ILE A 40 -3.45 1.57 -16.62
C ILE A 40 -2.71 0.96 -15.42
N LEU A 41 -1.87 1.74 -14.75
CA LEU A 41 -1.10 1.27 -13.60
C LEU A 41 -2.02 0.87 -12.44
N ASN A 42 -3.03 1.69 -12.13
CA ASN A 42 -4.06 1.37 -11.13
C ASN A 42 -4.77 0.05 -11.46
N TRP A 43 -5.17 -0.14 -12.71
CA TRP A 43 -5.87 -1.34 -13.16
C TRP A 43 -4.98 -2.59 -13.09
N THR A 44 -3.72 -2.50 -13.50
CA THR A 44 -2.75 -3.61 -13.38
C THR A 44 -2.51 -3.96 -11.91
N VAL A 45 -2.36 -2.97 -11.03
CA VAL A 45 -2.24 -3.19 -9.58
C VAL A 45 -3.49 -3.89 -9.03
N ALA A 46 -4.68 -3.45 -9.43
CA ALA A 46 -5.93 -4.06 -9.00
C ALA A 46 -6.05 -5.53 -9.44
N ARG A 47 -5.61 -5.85 -10.67
CA ARG A 47 -5.56 -7.24 -11.16
C ARG A 47 -4.57 -8.10 -10.39
N TYR A 48 -3.37 -7.58 -10.14
CA TYR A 48 -2.38 -8.27 -9.31
C TYR A 48 -2.92 -8.56 -7.90
N GLU A 49 -3.57 -7.59 -7.26
CA GLU A 49 -4.15 -7.77 -5.92
C GLU A 49 -5.32 -8.76 -5.92
N ALA A 50 -6.19 -8.73 -6.94
CA ALA A 50 -7.26 -9.69 -7.11
C ALA A 50 -6.71 -11.12 -7.29
N ALA A 51 -5.65 -11.31 -8.08
CA ALA A 51 -4.98 -12.59 -8.25
C ALA A 51 -4.40 -13.11 -6.92
N GLN A 52 -3.72 -12.26 -6.16
CA GLN A 52 -3.19 -12.59 -4.83
C GLN A 52 -4.30 -13.01 -3.86
N ASP A 53 -5.41 -12.30 -3.84
CA ASP A 53 -6.51 -12.59 -2.91
C ASP A 53 -7.25 -13.87 -3.31
N PHE A 54 -7.43 -14.12 -4.61
CA PHE A 54 -7.96 -15.39 -5.10
C PHE A 54 -7.07 -16.57 -4.72
N ARG A 55 -5.74 -16.44 -4.89
CA ARG A 55 -4.76 -17.46 -4.50
C ARG A 55 -4.84 -17.77 -2.99
N LYS A 56 -4.83 -16.73 -2.14
CA LYS A 56 -4.96 -16.89 -0.68
C LYS A 56 -6.29 -17.54 -0.29
N ALA A 57 -7.39 -17.14 -0.93
CA ALA A 57 -8.71 -17.72 -0.65
C ALA A 57 -8.76 -19.21 -1.00
N THR A 58 -8.16 -19.58 -2.14
CA THR A 58 -8.06 -20.97 -2.60
C THR A 58 -7.19 -21.80 -1.66
N ASP A 59 -5.99 -21.31 -1.33
CA ASP A 59 -5.07 -21.96 -0.37
C ASP A 59 -5.73 -22.18 1.00
N ASN A 60 -6.36 -21.14 1.56
CA ASN A 60 -7.07 -21.27 2.84
C ASN A 60 -8.24 -22.28 2.77
N ARG A 61 -8.97 -22.33 1.65
CA ARG A 61 -10.06 -23.28 1.46
C ARG A 61 -9.54 -24.71 1.38
N SER A 62 -8.46 -24.93 0.62
CA SER A 62 -7.83 -26.25 0.48
C SER A 62 -7.29 -26.75 1.81
N ARG A 63 -6.51 -25.94 2.54
CA ARG A 63 -6.02 -26.30 3.88
C ARG A 63 -7.16 -26.66 4.84
N LYS A 64 -8.25 -25.90 4.81
CA LYS A 64 -9.44 -26.18 5.63
C LYS A 64 -10.11 -27.50 5.25
N MET A 65 -10.18 -27.84 3.96
CA MET A 65 -10.73 -29.13 3.53
C MET A 65 -9.82 -30.29 3.93
N LEU A 66 -8.51 -30.18 3.67
CA LEU A 66 -7.53 -31.20 4.04
C LEU A 66 -7.55 -31.47 5.55
N SER A 67 -7.53 -30.41 6.36
CA SER A 67 -7.62 -30.54 7.83
C SER A 67 -8.92 -31.16 8.33
N ARG A 68 -10.02 -31.00 7.57
CA ARG A 68 -11.35 -31.49 7.99
C ARG A 68 -11.52 -32.98 7.70
N PHE A 69 -10.85 -33.49 6.66
CA PHE A 69 -11.00 -34.86 6.19
C PHE A 69 -9.76 -35.72 6.46
N ASP A 70 -8.75 -35.17 7.16
CA ASP A 70 -7.47 -35.83 7.43
C ASP A 70 -6.82 -36.39 6.16
N LEU A 71 -6.91 -35.60 5.07
CA LEU A 71 -6.37 -35.97 3.77
C LEU A 71 -4.95 -35.42 3.63
N GLU A 72 -4.07 -36.23 3.07
CA GLU A 72 -2.79 -35.75 2.57
C GLU A 72 -3.01 -34.71 1.47
N GLU A 73 -2.15 -33.70 1.42
CA GLU A 73 -2.25 -32.62 0.45
C GLU A 73 -2.07 -33.19 -0.97
N PRO A 74 -3.14 -33.20 -1.81
CA PRO A 74 -3.00 -33.66 -3.18
C PRO A 74 -2.03 -32.75 -3.92
N ASP A 75 -1.48 -33.24 -5.02
CA ASP A 75 -0.62 -32.48 -5.93
C ASP A 75 -1.40 -31.30 -6.57
N MET A 76 -1.56 -30.24 -5.78
CA MET A 76 -2.16 -28.98 -6.17
C MET A 76 -1.15 -28.09 -6.91
N PHE A 77 0.08 -28.57 -7.15
CA PHE A 77 1.17 -27.76 -7.68
C PHE A 77 0.82 -27.18 -9.06
N ALA A 78 0.17 -27.96 -9.94
CA ALA A 78 -0.19 -27.49 -11.28
C ALA A 78 -1.11 -26.25 -11.29
N ALA A 79 -2.10 -26.20 -10.39
CA ALA A 79 -2.97 -25.03 -10.26
C ALA A 79 -2.20 -23.82 -9.71
N PHE A 80 -1.32 -24.05 -8.72
CA PHE A 80 -0.48 -23.00 -8.15
C PHE A 80 0.54 -22.44 -9.13
N GLU A 81 1.08 -23.26 -10.04
CA GLU A 81 1.99 -22.81 -11.09
C GLU A 81 1.30 -21.83 -12.05
N THR A 82 0.04 -22.09 -12.42
CA THR A 82 -0.73 -21.19 -13.27
C THR A 82 -0.94 -19.82 -12.62
N PHE A 83 -1.29 -19.79 -11.32
CA PHE A 83 -1.40 -18.53 -10.58
C PHE A 83 -0.05 -17.82 -10.42
N SER A 84 1.02 -18.57 -10.16
CA SER A 84 2.37 -18.03 -10.05
C SER A 84 2.84 -17.39 -11.36
N ALA A 85 2.55 -18.02 -12.50
CA ALA A 85 2.86 -17.48 -13.82
C ALA A 85 2.09 -16.17 -14.10
N LEU A 86 0.79 -16.13 -13.78
CA LEU A 86 -0.02 -14.92 -13.90
C LEU A 86 0.50 -13.80 -12.99
N GLU A 87 0.75 -14.09 -11.71
CA GLU A 87 1.30 -13.12 -10.75
C GLU A 87 2.64 -12.54 -11.24
N LYS A 88 3.56 -13.40 -11.74
CA LYS A 88 4.84 -12.95 -12.31
C LYS A 88 4.65 -12.07 -13.54
N SER A 89 3.69 -12.39 -14.40
CA SER A 89 3.37 -11.57 -15.58
C SER A 89 2.88 -10.17 -15.18
N GLU A 90 1.96 -10.10 -14.22
CA GLU A 90 1.46 -8.82 -13.71
C GLU A 90 2.57 -8.04 -12.98
N GLN A 91 3.43 -8.71 -12.20
CA GLN A 91 4.59 -8.06 -11.57
C GLN A 91 5.55 -7.44 -12.58
N LYS A 92 5.86 -8.15 -13.67
CA LYS A 92 6.69 -7.61 -14.76
C LYS A 92 6.04 -6.39 -15.41
N THR A 93 4.74 -6.44 -15.64
CA THR A 93 3.97 -5.33 -16.22
C THR A 93 3.96 -4.12 -15.29
N MET A 94 3.70 -4.34 -14.00
CA MET A 94 3.78 -3.31 -12.95
C MET A 94 5.17 -2.69 -12.87
N ALA A 95 6.22 -3.51 -12.86
CA ALA A 95 7.61 -3.05 -12.80
C ALA A 95 7.96 -2.17 -14.00
N TYR A 96 7.59 -2.63 -15.20
CA TYR A 96 7.79 -1.86 -16.42
C TYR A 96 7.07 -0.51 -16.38
N LEU A 97 5.78 -0.50 -16.04
CA LEU A 97 4.98 0.72 -15.98
C LEU A 97 5.56 1.68 -14.93
N VAL A 98 5.77 1.21 -13.69
CA VAL A 98 6.18 2.09 -12.61
C VAL A 98 7.55 2.72 -12.86
N GLN A 99 8.48 2.02 -13.52
CA GLN A 99 9.79 2.57 -13.88
C GLN A 99 9.71 3.82 -14.77
N GLN A 100 8.58 4.02 -15.48
CA GLN A 100 8.33 5.21 -16.30
C GLN A 100 7.72 6.37 -15.51
N HIS A 101 7.36 6.16 -14.24
CA HIS A 101 6.73 7.19 -13.42
C HIS A 101 7.81 8.10 -12.80
N PRO A 102 7.67 9.44 -12.81
CA PRO A 102 8.69 10.37 -12.31
C PRO A 102 9.11 10.16 -10.84
N MET A 103 8.23 9.57 -10.04
CA MET A 103 8.48 9.25 -8.63
C MET A 103 9.17 7.90 -8.39
N TYR A 104 9.41 7.11 -9.44
CA TYR A 104 9.97 5.76 -9.30
C TYR A 104 11.29 5.76 -8.53
N GLU A 105 12.31 6.45 -9.03
CA GLU A 105 13.65 6.50 -8.42
C GLU A 105 13.60 7.05 -6.98
N ARG A 106 12.68 7.99 -6.72
CA ARG A 106 12.46 8.53 -5.37
C ARG A 106 11.91 7.47 -4.43
N ILE A 107 11.04 6.57 -4.88
CA ILE A 107 10.45 5.51 -4.06
C ILE A 107 11.42 4.33 -3.92
N VAL A 108 11.94 3.79 -5.03
CA VAL A 108 12.81 2.61 -4.99
C VAL A 108 14.21 2.90 -4.45
N GLY A 109 14.61 4.18 -4.34
CA GLY A 109 15.85 4.60 -3.68
C GLY A 109 15.92 4.24 -2.19
N PHE A 110 14.80 3.90 -1.56
CA PHE A 110 14.74 3.52 -0.15
C PHE A 110 14.92 2.02 0.10
N CYS A 111 15.47 1.70 1.27
CA CYS A 111 15.65 0.33 1.72
C CYS A 111 14.33 -0.44 1.79
N GLY A 112 14.29 -1.59 1.13
CA GLY A 112 13.17 -2.54 1.20
C GLY A 112 11.99 -2.19 0.30
N LEU A 113 12.06 -1.13 -0.52
CA LEU A 113 11.07 -0.88 -1.56
C LEU A 113 11.58 -1.38 -2.92
N ASP A 114 10.74 -2.16 -3.58
CA ASP A 114 10.95 -2.72 -4.92
C ASP A 114 9.89 -2.18 -5.89
N ASP A 115 10.01 -2.57 -7.15
CA ASP A 115 9.16 -2.10 -8.25
C ASP A 115 7.69 -2.45 -7.99
N VAL A 116 7.43 -3.64 -7.43
CA VAL A 116 6.06 -4.09 -7.13
C VAL A 116 5.42 -3.22 -6.05
N LEU A 117 6.16 -2.90 -4.98
CA LEU A 117 5.68 -2.02 -3.93
C LEU A 117 5.55 -0.58 -4.43
N ALA A 118 6.49 -0.08 -5.22
CA ALA A 118 6.39 1.25 -5.83
C ALA A 118 5.14 1.35 -6.72
N ALA A 119 4.89 0.35 -7.56
CA ALA A 119 3.71 0.28 -8.41
C ALA A 119 2.43 0.26 -7.56
N ARG A 120 2.40 -0.50 -6.46
CA ARG A 120 1.24 -0.53 -5.56
C ARG A 120 1.02 0.76 -4.80
N ILE A 121 2.08 1.51 -4.49
CA ILE A 121 1.98 2.84 -3.88
C ILE A 121 1.37 3.79 -4.90
N ILE A 122 2.01 3.94 -6.07
CA ILE A 122 1.61 4.87 -7.12
C ILE A 122 0.21 4.52 -7.64
N GLY A 123 -0.01 3.28 -8.05
CA GLY A 123 -1.26 2.84 -8.65
C GLY A 123 -2.47 2.91 -7.70
N ASN A 124 -2.31 2.76 -6.39
CA ASN A 124 -3.43 2.91 -5.44
C ASN A 124 -3.60 4.33 -4.89
N LEU A 125 -2.62 5.20 -5.10
CA LEU A 125 -2.70 6.59 -4.70
C LEU A 125 -3.50 7.35 -5.76
N PRO A 126 -4.50 8.17 -5.37
CA PRO A 126 -4.90 9.26 -6.27
C PRO A 126 -3.73 10.23 -6.41
N ASP A 127 -3.85 11.18 -7.35
CA ASP A 127 -2.91 12.29 -7.46
C ASP A 127 -2.63 12.90 -6.06
N LEU A 128 -1.35 13.03 -5.68
CA LEU A 128 -1.00 13.55 -4.36
C LEU A 128 -1.41 15.01 -4.16
N TRP A 129 -1.70 15.77 -5.23
CA TRP A 129 -2.32 17.08 -5.15
C TRP A 129 -3.74 17.06 -4.55
N TYR A 130 -4.41 15.90 -4.55
CA TYR A 130 -5.67 15.66 -3.85
C TYR A 130 -5.57 15.87 -2.32
N PHE A 131 -4.37 15.71 -1.76
CA PHE A 131 -4.12 15.89 -0.33
C PHE A 131 -3.52 17.27 -0.08
N GLU A 132 -4.33 18.20 0.47
CA GLU A 132 -3.87 19.53 0.89
C GLU A 132 -2.77 19.48 1.95
N THR A 133 -2.79 18.47 2.81
CA THR A 133 -1.80 18.31 3.88
C THR A 133 -1.36 16.86 3.97
N VAL A 134 -0.13 16.65 4.42
CA VAL A 134 0.41 15.31 4.70
C VAL A 134 -0.46 14.53 5.70
N SER A 135 -1.11 15.22 6.66
CA SER A 135 -2.00 14.55 7.62
C SER A 135 -3.21 13.91 6.95
N LYS A 136 -3.74 14.51 5.87
CA LYS A 136 -4.82 13.90 5.05
C LYS A 136 -4.32 12.66 4.31
N LEU A 137 -3.08 12.68 3.82
CA LEU A 137 -2.44 11.49 3.25
C LEU A 137 -2.27 10.39 4.31
N TRP A 138 -1.82 10.71 5.52
CA TRP A 138 -1.73 9.73 6.60
C TRP A 138 -3.08 9.13 6.97
N ALA A 139 -4.14 9.95 7.00
CA ALA A 139 -5.51 9.46 7.23
C ALA A 139 -5.96 8.50 6.12
N PHE A 140 -5.61 8.80 4.86
CA PHE A 140 -5.92 7.93 3.71
C PHE A 140 -5.24 6.55 3.81
N PHE A 141 -4.03 6.51 4.36
CA PHE A 141 -3.29 5.28 4.69
C PHE A 141 -3.71 4.62 6.02
N HIS A 142 -4.69 5.20 6.74
CA HIS A 142 -5.11 4.78 8.08
C HIS A 142 -3.96 4.78 9.12
N MET A 143 -3.10 5.79 9.04
CA MET A 143 -1.97 6.00 9.95
C MET A 143 -2.19 7.14 10.95
N ASP A 144 -3.26 7.93 10.82
CA ASP A 144 -3.57 9.06 11.72
C ASP A 144 -3.86 8.66 13.18
N GLY A 145 -4.11 7.38 13.45
CA GLY A 145 -4.34 6.84 14.80
C GLY A 145 -5.81 6.76 15.20
N HIS A 146 -6.72 7.22 14.33
CA HIS A 146 -8.15 7.05 14.53
C HIS A 146 -8.57 5.62 14.14
N ASP A 147 -9.59 5.07 14.82
CA ASP A 147 -10.18 3.81 14.36
C ASP A 147 -10.90 4.08 13.04
N TRP A 148 -10.36 3.55 11.95
CA TRP A 148 -10.95 3.63 10.61
C TRP A 148 -12.43 3.22 10.57
N ARG A 149 -12.87 2.36 11.50
CA ARG A 149 -14.28 1.96 11.62
C ARG A 149 -15.18 3.13 12.02
N GLU A 150 -14.66 4.13 12.70
CA GLU A 150 -15.37 5.34 13.06
C GLU A 150 -15.50 6.29 11.86
N LEU A 151 -14.45 6.40 11.03
CA LEU A 151 -14.47 7.19 9.79
C LEU A 151 -15.54 6.68 8.80
N VAL A 152 -15.76 5.37 8.72
CA VAL A 152 -16.81 4.75 7.89
C VAL A 152 -18.22 5.02 8.43
N LYS A 153 -18.37 5.19 9.76
CA LYS A 153 -19.67 5.50 10.39
C LYS A 153 -20.06 6.96 10.19
N GLU A 154 -19.11 7.88 10.27
CA GLU A 154 -19.36 9.32 10.10
C GLU A 154 -19.77 9.67 8.66
N THR A 155 -19.23 8.99 7.66
CA THR A 155 -19.61 9.19 6.24
C THR A 155 -21.07 8.83 5.97
N LYS A 156 -21.71 7.99 6.79
CA LYS A 156 -23.12 7.61 6.64
C LYS A 156 -24.11 8.62 7.24
N LYS A 157 -23.67 9.53 8.12
CA LYS A 157 -24.54 10.48 8.85
C LYS A 157 -24.49 11.90 8.27
N GLY A 158 -24.43 12.05 6.94
CA GLY A 158 -24.46 13.36 6.28
C GLY A 158 -23.26 14.27 6.56
N GLY A 159 -22.21 13.77 7.22
CA GLY A 159 -20.96 14.51 7.40
C GLY A 159 -20.25 14.71 6.07
N LYS A 160 -19.53 15.84 5.93
CA LYS A 160 -18.62 16.09 4.79
C LYS A 160 -17.81 14.81 4.53
N LYS A 161 -17.78 14.33 3.29
CA LYS A 161 -17.05 13.11 2.89
C LYS A 161 -15.61 13.20 3.40
N ARG A 162 -15.30 12.57 4.53
CA ARG A 162 -13.91 12.37 4.96
C ARG A 162 -13.26 11.48 3.91
N TYR A 163 -11.98 11.72 3.64
CA TYR A 163 -11.15 10.90 2.76
C TYR A 163 -11.42 9.42 3.07
N ARG A 164 -12.03 8.69 2.11
CA ARG A 164 -12.34 7.28 2.30
C ARG A 164 -11.01 6.54 2.26
N GLY A 165 -10.44 6.24 3.44
CA GLY A 165 -9.15 5.57 3.51
C GLY A 165 -9.16 4.26 2.72
N SER A 166 -8.03 3.92 2.12
CA SER A 166 -7.87 2.73 1.29
C SER A 166 -7.43 1.54 2.15
N PRO A 167 -8.23 0.46 2.26
CA PRO A 167 -7.81 -0.76 2.96
C PRO A 167 -6.53 -1.36 2.39
N GLN A 168 -6.34 -1.28 1.07
CA GLN A 168 -5.16 -1.75 0.35
C GLN A 168 -3.92 -0.99 0.82
N LEU A 169 -3.98 0.35 0.81
CA LEU A 169 -2.88 1.20 1.25
C LEU A 169 -2.55 1.04 2.73
N ARG A 170 -3.55 0.76 3.58
CA ARG A 170 -3.28 0.42 4.99
C ARG A 170 -2.45 -0.85 5.12
N SER A 171 -2.83 -1.92 4.42
CA SER A 171 -2.07 -3.16 4.41
C SER A 171 -0.66 -2.95 3.87
N LEU A 172 -0.55 -2.17 2.79
CA LEU A 172 0.73 -1.78 2.20
C LEU A 172 1.61 -1.03 3.20
N ALA A 173 1.06 -0.06 3.93
CA ALA A 173 1.81 0.72 4.90
C ALA A 173 2.26 -0.09 6.13
N TRP A 174 1.50 -1.10 6.55
CA TRP A 174 1.98 -2.07 7.54
C TRP A 174 3.17 -2.88 7.01
N ASN A 175 3.11 -3.32 5.76
CA ASN A 175 4.20 -4.06 5.13
C ASN A 175 5.45 -3.17 4.96
N MET A 176 5.28 -1.91 4.54
CA MET A 176 6.37 -0.93 4.45
C MET A 176 7.07 -0.75 5.79
N GLY A 177 6.33 -0.58 6.90
CA GLY A 177 6.93 -0.44 8.22
C GLY A 177 7.79 -1.64 8.61
N ARG A 178 7.38 -2.86 8.25
CA ARG A 178 8.19 -4.07 8.45
C ARG A 178 9.48 -4.03 7.63
N LEU A 179 9.39 -3.65 6.35
CA LEU A 179 10.53 -3.61 5.42
C LEU A 179 11.54 -2.53 5.81
N ILE A 180 11.05 -1.33 6.18
CA ILE A 180 11.89 -0.23 6.69
C ILE A 180 12.68 -0.68 7.92
N MET A 181 12.05 -1.38 8.86
CA MET A 181 12.73 -1.90 10.05
C MET A 181 13.75 -3.00 9.72
N GLN A 182 13.43 -3.88 8.77
CA GLN A 182 14.29 -5.00 8.40
C GLN A 182 15.55 -4.55 7.64
N TYR A 183 15.40 -3.65 6.69
CA TYR A 183 16.44 -3.28 5.73
C TYR A 183 17.08 -1.92 6.00
N GLY A 184 16.41 -1.04 6.74
CA GLY A 184 16.92 0.29 7.06
C GLY A 184 17.86 0.26 8.27
N LYS A 185 19.01 -0.40 8.09
CA LYS A 185 20.11 -0.41 9.06
C LYS A 185 21.28 0.42 8.53
N GLU A 186 22.17 0.85 9.42
CA GLU A 186 23.42 1.51 9.01
C GLU A 186 24.20 0.61 8.05
N GLY A 187 24.77 1.21 6.99
CA GLY A 187 25.49 0.47 5.95
C GLY A 187 24.60 -0.22 4.91
N ALA A 188 23.28 0.01 4.91
CA ALA A 188 22.42 -0.50 3.85
C ALA A 188 22.80 0.07 2.47
N LYS A 189 22.65 -0.75 1.42
CA LYS A 189 22.98 -0.37 0.03
C LYS A 189 22.10 0.77 -0.52
N LYS A 190 20.89 0.90 0.00
CA LYS A 190 19.90 1.93 -0.38
C LYS A 190 19.79 2.96 0.76
N ASP A 191 19.09 4.07 0.54
CA ASP A 191 18.94 5.11 1.56
C ASP A 191 18.26 4.52 2.83
N PRO A 192 18.95 4.50 3.99
CA PRO A 192 18.45 3.91 5.22
C PRO A 192 17.67 4.90 6.10
N ARG A 193 17.46 6.16 5.68
CA ARG A 193 16.97 7.24 6.55
C ARG A 193 15.74 6.87 7.38
N PHE A 194 14.74 6.24 6.78
CA PHE A 194 13.51 5.89 7.49
C PHE A 194 13.70 4.71 8.45
N GLY A 195 14.68 3.86 8.16
CA GLY A 195 15.14 2.83 9.07
C GLY A 195 15.79 3.41 10.32
N LEU A 196 16.67 4.39 10.14
CA LEU A 196 17.29 5.12 11.25
C LEU A 196 16.22 5.83 12.09
N VAL A 197 15.28 6.52 11.45
CA VAL A 197 14.10 7.12 12.12
C VAL A 197 13.30 6.07 12.90
N CYS A 198 13.12 4.87 12.35
CA CYS A 198 12.44 3.78 13.04
C CYS A 198 13.22 3.31 14.28
N GLN A 199 14.54 3.18 14.18
CA GLN A 199 15.40 2.74 15.28
C GLN A 199 15.47 3.78 16.41
N GLU A 200 15.62 5.05 16.07
CA GLU A 200 15.55 6.17 17.02
C GLU A 200 14.21 6.19 17.73
N ARG A 201 13.11 6.03 16.98
CA ARG A 201 11.78 5.98 17.57
C ARG A 201 11.60 4.77 18.49
N LEU A 202 12.19 3.63 18.16
CA LEU A 202 12.15 2.44 19.01
C LEU A 202 12.88 2.67 20.33
N LYS A 203 14.08 3.27 20.31
CA LYS A 203 14.84 3.67 21.51
C LYS A 203 14.00 4.63 22.38
N TYR A 204 13.35 5.61 21.74
CA TYR A 204 12.48 6.57 22.43
C TYR A 204 11.22 5.94 23.04
N GLU A 205 10.54 5.01 22.37
CA GLU A 205 9.38 4.32 22.96
C GLU A 205 9.80 3.32 24.06
N ALA A 206 11.04 2.82 24.02
CA ALA A 206 11.60 1.98 25.07
C ALA A 206 12.00 2.77 26.34
N SER A 207 12.33 4.06 26.20
CA SER A 207 12.67 4.94 27.33
C SER A 207 11.45 5.56 28.03
N LYS A 208 10.27 5.51 27.40
CA LYS A 208 9.04 6.04 28.00
C LYS A 208 8.59 5.20 29.20
N PRO A 209 8.08 5.85 30.27
CA PRO A 209 7.36 5.12 31.30
C PRO A 209 6.13 4.41 30.68
N GLY A 210 5.70 3.32 31.31
CA GLY A 210 4.48 2.59 30.95
C GLY A 210 3.28 3.52 30.83
N CYS A 211 2.27 3.12 30.04
CA CYS A 211 1.08 3.93 29.92
C CYS A 211 0.24 3.80 31.20
N ASN A 212 -0.09 4.91 31.85
CA ASN A 212 -1.06 4.93 32.97
C ASN A 212 -2.53 4.78 32.50
N ASN A 213 -2.75 4.35 31.25
CA ASN A 213 -4.11 4.15 30.75
C ASN A 213 -4.59 2.75 31.16
N PRO A 214 -5.67 2.65 31.95
CA PRO A 214 -6.27 1.36 32.25
C PRO A 214 -6.76 0.71 30.97
N LEU A 215 -6.46 -0.57 30.79
CA LEU A 215 -7.00 -1.35 29.69
C LEU A 215 -8.49 -1.59 29.95
N LYS A 216 -9.35 -1.14 29.04
CA LYS A 216 -10.78 -1.47 29.06
C LYS A 216 -11.04 -2.61 28.09
N ASP A 217 -11.76 -3.64 28.53
CA ASP A 217 -12.27 -4.66 27.61
C ASP A 217 -13.49 -4.13 26.81
N LYS A 218 -14.01 -4.96 25.90
CA LYS A 218 -15.21 -4.62 25.11
C LYS A 218 -16.48 -4.45 25.95
N LYS A 219 -16.48 -4.90 27.21
CA LYS A 219 -17.56 -4.77 28.19
C LYS A 219 -17.36 -3.58 29.14
N GLY A 220 -16.28 -2.80 28.95
CA GLY A 220 -15.94 -1.67 29.82
C GLY A 220 -15.29 -2.07 31.14
N VAL A 221 -14.95 -3.35 31.34
CA VAL A 221 -14.19 -3.82 32.51
C VAL A 221 -12.80 -3.21 32.43
N VAL A 222 -12.52 -2.36 33.41
CA VAL A 222 -11.23 -1.72 33.64
C VAL A 222 -10.34 -2.77 34.27
N TYR A 223 -9.38 -3.31 33.51
CA TYR A 223 -8.30 -4.07 34.12
C TYR A 223 -7.41 -3.09 34.88
N SER A 224 -7.16 -3.39 36.15
CA SER A 224 -6.33 -2.59 37.04
C SER A 224 -4.95 -2.46 36.41
N ASP A 225 -4.74 -1.27 35.85
CA ASP A 225 -3.49 -0.76 35.33
C ASP A 225 -2.88 -1.58 34.18
N CYS A 226 -2.40 -0.86 33.17
CA CYS A 226 -1.15 -1.31 32.58
C CYS A 226 -0.06 -1.16 33.65
N ASN A 227 -0.06 -2.01 34.68
CA ASN A 227 0.92 -2.06 35.78
C ASN A 227 2.32 -2.48 35.27
N LYS A 228 2.49 -2.54 33.94
CA LYS A 228 3.79 -2.69 33.34
C LYS A 228 4.49 -1.34 33.42
N VAL A 229 5.62 -1.34 34.13
CA VAL A 229 6.59 -0.23 34.19
C VAL A 229 6.92 0.31 32.78
N ARG A 230 6.75 -0.51 31.72
CA ARG A 230 6.95 -0.14 30.32
C ARG A 230 5.90 -0.78 29.41
N CYS A 231 5.66 -0.14 28.26
CA CYS A 231 4.82 -0.70 27.21
C CYS A 231 5.43 -1.99 26.65
N SER A 232 4.61 -2.90 26.07
CA SER A 232 5.15 -4.12 25.47
C SER A 232 6.05 -3.81 24.27
N THR A 233 7.08 -4.63 24.07
CA THR A 233 8.01 -4.52 22.93
C THR A 233 7.27 -4.47 21.60
N LEU A 234 6.25 -5.33 21.43
CA LEU A 234 5.41 -5.34 20.25
C LEU A 234 4.69 -4.00 20.00
N HIS A 235 4.22 -3.32 21.06
CA HIS A 235 3.56 -2.02 20.92
C HIS A 235 4.56 -0.91 20.59
N GLN A 236 5.74 -0.93 21.22
CA GLN A 236 6.84 -0.02 20.92
C GLN A 236 7.27 -0.15 19.45
N GLU A 237 7.46 -1.38 18.97
CA GLU A 237 7.77 -1.66 17.56
C GLU A 237 6.68 -1.17 16.62
N ARG A 238 5.40 -1.43 16.92
CA ARG A 238 4.30 -0.98 16.07
C ARG A 238 4.28 0.55 15.95
N LYS A 239 4.46 1.26 17.05
CA LYS A 239 4.54 2.73 17.04
C LYS A 239 5.75 3.22 16.25
N ALA A 240 6.91 2.59 16.41
CA ALA A 240 8.11 2.92 15.65
C ALA A 240 7.92 2.75 14.14
N LYS A 241 7.34 1.62 13.73
CA LYS A 241 6.99 1.34 12.33
C LYS A 241 6.02 2.37 11.76
N VAL A 242 4.94 2.69 12.48
CA VAL A 242 3.96 3.71 12.06
C VAL A 242 4.63 5.08 11.90
N TYR A 243 5.50 5.46 12.84
CA TYR A 243 6.21 6.73 12.78
C TYR A 243 7.15 6.82 11.57
N ALA A 244 7.90 5.76 11.30
CA ALA A 244 8.78 5.68 10.14
C ALA A 244 8.00 5.75 8.82
N VAL A 245 6.87 5.04 8.73
CA VAL A 245 5.99 5.09 7.55
C VAL A 245 5.37 6.48 7.37
N LYS A 246 4.95 7.16 8.44
CA LYS A 246 4.49 8.55 8.35
C LYS A 246 5.56 9.49 7.81
N SER A 247 6.80 9.31 8.27
CA SER A 247 7.95 10.10 7.82
C SER A 247 8.23 9.85 6.34
N PHE A 248 8.15 8.60 5.90
CA PHE A 248 8.24 8.24 4.48
C PHE A 248 7.12 8.87 3.64
N LEU A 249 5.87 8.80 4.09
CA LEU A 249 4.74 9.41 3.39
C LEU A 249 4.82 10.94 3.34
N ALA A 250 5.39 11.58 4.36
CA ALA A 250 5.65 13.02 4.36
C ALA A 250 6.66 13.40 3.28
N TYR A 251 7.80 12.71 3.26
CA TYR A 251 8.79 12.87 2.21
C TYR A 251 8.20 12.64 0.82
N LEU A 252 7.41 11.57 0.66
CA LEU A 252 6.78 11.25 -0.62
C LEU A 252 5.86 12.38 -1.09
N TRP A 253 5.05 12.93 -0.18
CA TRP A 253 4.15 14.05 -0.47
C TRP A 253 4.90 15.32 -0.90
N GLU A 254 6.01 15.64 -0.21
CA GLU A 254 6.86 16.79 -0.55
C GLU A 254 7.54 16.61 -1.91
N GLU A 255 8.17 15.46 -2.13
CA GLU A 255 8.88 15.16 -3.38
C GLU A 255 7.96 15.11 -4.58
N TRP A 256 6.74 14.57 -4.41
CA TRP A 256 5.77 14.51 -5.50
C TRP A 256 5.35 15.89 -5.96
N ARG A 257 5.09 16.81 -5.03
CA ARG A 257 4.78 18.22 -5.34
C ARG A 257 5.97 18.97 -5.94
N ARG A 258 7.20 18.51 -5.65
CA ARG A 258 8.42 19.08 -6.22
C ARG A 258 8.65 18.62 -7.66
N VAL A 259 8.39 17.34 -7.95
CA VAL A 259 8.70 16.71 -9.25
C VAL A 259 7.54 16.82 -10.22
N MET A 260 6.30 16.77 -9.74
CA MET A 260 5.10 16.83 -10.56
C MET A 260 4.54 18.26 -10.53
N PRO A 261 4.23 18.86 -11.70
CA PRO A 261 3.57 20.15 -11.74
C PRO A 261 2.19 20.07 -11.06
N GLU A 262 1.69 21.21 -10.58
CA GLU A 262 0.32 21.30 -10.10
C GLU A 262 -0.64 21.05 -11.27
N PRO A 263 -1.61 20.13 -11.15
CA PRO A 263 -2.59 19.91 -12.21
C PRO A 263 -3.39 21.20 -12.43
N ILE A 264 -3.51 21.60 -13.69
CA ILE A 264 -4.35 22.73 -14.08
C ILE A 264 -5.79 22.31 -13.82
N ARG A 265 -6.41 22.86 -12.77
CA ARG A 265 -7.81 22.61 -12.46
C ARG A 265 -8.66 23.39 -13.46
N ALA A 266 -9.19 22.70 -14.47
CA ALA A 266 -10.20 23.21 -15.39
C ALA A 266 -11.54 23.44 -14.69
#